data_AF-A0A085LU85-F1
#
_entry.id   AF-A0A085LU85-F1
#
_cell.length_a   1.000
_cell.length_b   1.000
_cell.length_c   1.000
_cell.angle_alpha   90.00
_cell.angle_beta   90.00
_cell.angle_gamma   90.00
#
_symmetry.space_group_name_H-M   'P 1'
#
loop_
_entity.id
_entity.type
_entity.pdbx_description
1 polymer ?
#
loop_
_entity_poly.entity_id
_entity_poly.type
_entity_poly.pdbx_seq_one_letter_code
_entity_poly.pdbx_strand_id
1 'polypeptide(L)'
;MAFRSKRRQPTESWASHAEALLSLAEKAYPHLDGRSIDAMVNAQLLQSVEDSHLQYLLRRSTPTTVADSVRELTIQQALLQTTFLHSSPVIASAEPTQTRPSEPPIIAEFQSRLHSIEESIHELQRMMIHDRSEHTMPVDGRRRRFSRRPPTEGERRRAQCWICQGFGHIARQCPSASGNGEGSSARTGRMTRNQ
;
A
#
# COMPACT_ATOMS: atom_id res chain seq x y z
N MET A 1 -12.38 -21.92 4.46
CA MET A 1 -11.64 -20.68 4.85
C MET A 1 -10.13 -20.89 5.08
N ALA A 2 -9.51 -22.02 4.74
CA ALA A 2 -8.11 -22.33 5.11
C ALA A 2 -7.02 -21.86 4.12
N PHE A 3 -7.41 -21.42 2.90
CA PHE A 3 -6.45 -21.09 1.84
C PHE A 3 -5.70 -19.77 2.07
N ARG A 4 -6.38 -18.74 2.60
CA ARG A 4 -5.78 -17.41 2.84
C ARG A 4 -4.95 -17.32 4.12
N SER A 5 -5.06 -18.30 5.01
CA SER A 5 -4.40 -18.32 6.31
C SER A 5 -3.13 -19.18 6.33
N LYS A 6 -2.76 -19.83 5.22
CA LYS A 6 -1.53 -20.64 5.18
C LYS A 6 -0.32 -19.71 5.13
N ARG A 7 0.34 -19.54 6.29
CA ARG A 7 1.65 -18.91 6.38
C ARG A 7 2.75 -19.92 6.00
N ARG A 8 3.83 -19.45 5.38
CA ARG A 8 5.01 -20.27 5.10
C ARG A 8 5.65 -20.74 6.42
N GLN A 9 6.03 -22.01 6.48
CA GLN A 9 6.80 -22.53 7.61
C GLN A 9 8.27 -22.13 7.46
N PRO A 10 9.01 -21.85 8.56
CA PRO A 10 10.39 -21.35 8.48
C PRO A 10 11.37 -22.26 7.72
N THR A 11 11.11 -23.57 7.70
CA THR A 11 11.97 -24.59 7.06
C THR A 11 11.54 -24.96 5.63
N GLU A 12 10.42 -24.45 5.15
CA GLU A 12 9.88 -24.78 3.82
C GLU A 12 10.54 -23.91 2.74
N SER A 13 10.92 -24.50 1.60
CA SER A 13 11.40 -23.74 0.44
C SER A 13 10.24 -23.00 -0.23
N TRP A 14 10.52 -21.91 -0.96
CA TRP A 14 9.47 -21.18 -1.68
C TRP A 14 8.73 -22.04 -2.72
N ALA A 15 9.43 -22.97 -3.37
CA ALA A 15 8.83 -23.92 -4.31
C ALA A 15 7.84 -24.86 -3.62
N SER A 16 8.24 -25.47 -2.50
CA SER A 16 7.37 -26.37 -1.74
C SER A 16 6.13 -25.64 -1.19
N HIS A 17 6.32 -24.39 -0.73
CA HIS A 17 5.22 -23.57 -0.27
C HIS A 17 4.20 -23.27 -1.38
N ALA A 18 4.67 -22.92 -2.58
CA ALA A 18 3.85 -22.63 -3.74
C ALA A 18 3.07 -23.86 -4.25
N GLU A 19 3.71 -25.03 -4.33
CA GLU A 19 3.05 -26.30 -4.69
C GLU A 19 1.93 -26.65 -3.72
N ALA A 20 2.19 -26.45 -2.42
CA ALA A 20 1.19 -26.73 -1.41
C ALA A 20 0.05 -25.69 -1.39
N LEU A 21 0.28 -24.44 -1.87
CA LEU A 21 -0.82 -23.50 -2.16
C LEU A 21 -1.63 -23.94 -3.38
N LEU A 22 -0.97 -24.36 -4.48
CA LEU A 22 -1.66 -24.85 -5.69
C LEU A 22 -2.57 -26.04 -5.36
N SER A 23 -2.06 -27.06 -4.67
CA SER A 23 -2.86 -28.23 -4.29
C SER A 23 -4.03 -27.90 -3.36
N LEU A 24 -3.91 -26.88 -2.50
CA LEU A 24 -5.02 -26.39 -1.68
C LEU A 24 -6.02 -25.59 -2.51
N ALA A 25 -5.57 -24.80 -3.48
CA ALA A 25 -6.45 -24.06 -4.37
C ALA A 25 -7.29 -24.99 -5.26
N GLU A 26 -6.66 -26.00 -5.86
CA GLU A 26 -7.35 -27.01 -6.68
C GLU A 26 -8.43 -27.75 -5.90
N LYS A 27 -8.13 -28.13 -4.64
CA LYS A 27 -9.10 -28.79 -3.76
C LYS A 27 -10.22 -27.86 -3.30
N ALA A 28 -9.91 -26.59 -3.03
CA ALA A 28 -10.87 -25.61 -2.53
C ALA A 28 -11.78 -25.05 -3.64
N TYR A 29 -11.30 -25.04 -4.88
CA TYR A 29 -11.97 -24.40 -6.01
C TYR A 29 -11.91 -25.25 -7.29
N PRO A 30 -12.62 -26.41 -7.32
CA PRO A 30 -12.59 -27.32 -8.46
C PRO A 30 -13.20 -26.74 -9.74
N HIS A 31 -13.96 -25.65 -9.64
CA HIS A 31 -14.65 -25.01 -10.78
C HIS A 31 -13.89 -23.83 -11.38
N LEU A 32 -12.77 -23.41 -10.76
CA LEU A 32 -11.98 -22.29 -11.25
C LEU A 32 -10.98 -22.75 -12.32
N ASP A 33 -10.75 -21.90 -13.31
CA ASP A 33 -9.78 -22.14 -14.37
C ASP A 33 -8.34 -22.03 -13.84
N GLY A 34 -7.42 -22.75 -14.49
CA GLY A 34 -6.01 -22.81 -14.07
C GLY A 34 -5.32 -21.44 -14.02
N ARG A 35 -5.71 -20.49 -14.88
CA ARG A 35 -5.14 -19.13 -14.86
C ARG A 35 -5.60 -18.33 -13.65
N SER A 36 -6.89 -18.41 -13.31
CA SER A 36 -7.42 -17.76 -12.12
C SER A 36 -6.87 -18.38 -10.83
N ILE A 37 -6.66 -19.70 -10.81
CA ILE A 37 -5.97 -20.39 -9.70
C ILE A 37 -4.53 -19.88 -9.56
N ASP A 38 -3.78 -19.80 -10.67
CA ASP A 38 -2.40 -19.31 -10.68
C ASP A 38 -2.30 -17.86 -10.21
N ALA A 39 -3.16 -16.97 -10.71
CA ALA A 39 -3.18 -15.57 -10.28
C ALA A 39 -3.52 -15.41 -8.79
N MET A 40 -4.45 -16.21 -8.28
CA MET A 40 -4.82 -16.20 -6.86
C MET A 40 -3.70 -16.75 -5.97
N VAL A 41 -3.05 -17.84 -6.37
CA VAL A 41 -1.91 -18.41 -5.65
C VAL A 41 -0.72 -17.46 -5.70
N ASN A 42 -0.47 -16.80 -6.83
CA ASN A 42 0.59 -15.81 -6.98
C ASN A 42 0.37 -14.64 -6.02
N ALA A 43 -0.85 -14.08 -5.97
CA ALA A 43 -1.19 -13.03 -5.03
C ALA A 43 -1.02 -13.47 -3.56
N GLN A 44 -1.40 -14.71 -3.23
CA GLN A 44 -1.24 -15.27 -1.89
C GLN A 44 0.24 -15.49 -1.54
N LEU A 45 1.05 -15.96 -2.49
CA LEU A 45 2.48 -16.17 -2.33
C LEU A 45 3.20 -14.86 -2.01
N LEU A 46 2.89 -13.78 -2.75
CA LEU A 46 3.47 -12.45 -2.51
C LEU A 46 3.08 -11.90 -1.13
N GLN A 47 1.87 -12.19 -0.64
CA GLN A 47 1.44 -11.82 0.71
C GLN A 47 2.13 -12.62 1.82
N SER A 48 2.63 -13.82 1.52
CA SER A 48 3.31 -14.69 2.50
C SER A 48 4.75 -14.25 2.81
N VAL A 49 5.31 -13.33 2.01
CA VAL A 49 6.67 -12.81 2.20
C VAL A 49 6.69 -11.82 3.36
N GLU A 50 7.37 -12.15 4.46
CA GLU A 50 7.46 -11.26 5.64
C GLU A 50 8.53 -10.17 5.47
N ASP A 51 9.55 -10.42 4.64
CA ASP A 51 10.68 -9.51 4.42
C ASP A 51 10.28 -8.33 3.51
N SER A 52 10.40 -7.11 4.04
CA SER A 52 10.07 -5.87 3.34
C SER A 52 10.95 -5.60 2.12
N HIS A 53 12.21 -6.02 2.17
CA HIS A 53 13.15 -5.84 1.06
C HIS A 53 12.83 -6.80 -0.09
N LEU A 54 12.56 -8.07 0.23
CA LEU A 54 12.12 -9.06 -0.77
C LEU A 54 10.78 -8.67 -1.41
N GLN A 55 9.83 -8.14 -0.63
CA GLN A 55 8.57 -7.63 -1.19
C GLN A 55 8.79 -6.49 -2.19
N TYR A 56 9.69 -5.56 -1.89
CA TYR A 56 10.02 -4.45 -2.80
C TYR A 56 10.63 -4.97 -4.12
N LEU A 57 11.57 -5.91 -4.04
CA LEU A 57 12.21 -6.49 -5.23
C LEU A 57 11.20 -7.23 -6.13
N LEU A 58 10.28 -7.98 -5.53
CA LEU A 58 9.19 -8.63 -6.28
C LEU A 58 8.23 -7.64 -6.90
N ARG A 59 7.92 -6.54 -6.19
CA ARG A 59 7.06 -5.49 -6.72
C ARG A 59 7.68 -4.81 -7.95
N ARG A 60 9.01 -4.74 -7.99
CA ARG A 60 9.76 -4.22 -9.14
C ARG A 60 9.81 -5.21 -10.31
N SER A 61 9.89 -6.52 -10.05
CA SER A 61 9.93 -7.53 -11.11
C SER A 61 8.55 -7.88 -11.70
N THR A 62 7.46 -7.47 -11.02
CA THR A 62 6.06 -7.66 -11.46
C THR A 62 5.77 -9.08 -11.97
N PRO A 63 6.00 -10.13 -11.17
CA PRO A 63 5.84 -11.50 -11.61
C PRO A 63 4.35 -11.82 -11.86
N THR A 64 4.05 -12.35 -13.05
CA THR A 64 2.67 -12.62 -13.47
C THR A 64 2.20 -14.03 -13.15
N THR A 65 3.13 -14.99 -13.11
CA THR A 65 2.85 -16.40 -12.81
C THR A 65 3.45 -16.84 -11.48
N VAL A 66 2.91 -17.90 -10.88
CA VAL A 66 3.47 -18.48 -9.65
C VAL A 66 4.92 -18.94 -9.87
N ALA A 67 5.20 -19.54 -11.03
CA ALA A 67 6.53 -20.00 -11.38
C ALA A 67 7.55 -18.86 -11.44
N ASP A 68 7.16 -17.70 -11.99
CA ASP A 68 8.03 -16.52 -12.04
C ASP A 68 8.33 -16.01 -10.63
N SER A 69 7.30 -15.90 -9.79
CA SER A 69 7.43 -15.47 -8.39
C SER A 69 8.36 -16.38 -7.59
N VAL A 70 8.24 -17.70 -7.75
CA VAL A 70 9.11 -18.67 -7.07
C VAL A 70 10.57 -18.54 -7.53
N ARG A 71 10.81 -18.40 -8.83
CA ARG A 71 12.17 -18.21 -9.37
C ARG A 71 12.80 -16.95 -8.81
N GLU A 72 12.07 -15.83 -8.88
CA GLU A 72 12.56 -14.55 -8.37
C GLU A 72 12.81 -14.60 -6.86
N LEU A 73 11.87 -15.16 -6.09
CA LEU A 73 12.04 -15.35 -4.64
C LEU A 73 13.27 -16.19 -4.30
N THR A 74 13.50 -17.27 -5.03
CA THR A 74 14.64 -18.16 -4.80
C THR A 74 15.95 -17.44 -5.10
N ILE A 75 16.02 -16.72 -6.23
CA ILE A 75 17.20 -15.93 -6.62
C ILE A 75 17.49 -14.86 -5.57
N GLN A 76 16.49 -14.05 -5.22
CA GLN A 76 16.68 -12.94 -4.29
C GLN A 76 17.01 -13.43 -2.88
N GLN A 77 16.41 -14.53 -2.42
CA GLN A 77 16.75 -15.11 -1.12
C GLN A 77 18.19 -15.63 -1.09
N ALA A 78 18.67 -16.28 -2.16
CA ALA A 78 20.05 -16.72 -2.26
C ALA A 78 21.03 -15.53 -2.26
N LEU A 79 20.72 -14.46 -2.99
CA LEU A 79 21.54 -13.24 -3.01
C LEU A 79 21.59 -12.54 -1.66
N LEU A 80 20.48 -12.49 -0.92
CA LEU A 80 20.49 -11.91 0.42
C LEU A 80 21.31 -12.77 1.38
N GLN A 81 21.19 -14.10 1.32
CA GLN A 81 22.00 -15.00 2.14
C GLN A 81 23.52 -14.81 1.91
N THR A 82 23.96 -14.56 0.68
CA THR A 82 25.39 -14.30 0.41
C THR A 82 25.87 -12.97 1.01
N THR A 83 25.04 -11.91 0.99
CA THR A 83 25.41 -10.64 1.64
C THR A 83 25.60 -10.79 3.16
N PHE A 84 24.83 -11.65 3.82
CA PHE A 84 24.98 -11.91 5.25
C PHE A 84 26.19 -12.81 5.58
N LEU A 85 26.57 -13.75 4.69
CA LEU A 85 27.78 -14.57 4.89
C LEU A 85 29.09 -13.78 4.66
N HIS A 86 29.06 -12.71 3.84
CA HIS A 86 30.20 -11.81 3.68
C HIS A 86 30.38 -10.80 4.82
N SER A 87 29.49 -10.77 5.82
CA SER A 87 29.70 -10.02 7.08
C SER A 87 30.51 -10.79 8.12
N SER A 88 30.98 -12.00 7.81
CA SER A 88 31.91 -12.73 8.67
C SER A 88 33.36 -12.47 8.22
N PRO A 89 34.21 -11.77 9.00
CA PRO A 89 35.62 -11.70 8.71
C PRO A 89 36.20 -13.08 9.00
N VAL A 90 36.32 -13.92 7.97
CA VAL A 90 37.16 -15.10 8.07
C VAL A 90 38.59 -14.58 8.21
N ILE A 91 39.06 -14.56 9.46
CA ILE A 91 40.47 -14.51 9.81
C ILE A 91 41.07 -15.80 9.24
N ALA A 92 41.49 -15.75 7.97
CA ALA A 92 42.37 -16.75 7.40
C ALA A 92 43.77 -16.42 7.89
N SER A 93 44.13 -17.02 9.01
CA SER A 93 45.49 -17.10 9.51
C SER A 93 46.32 -17.91 8.49
N ALA A 94 47.19 -17.21 7.74
CA ALA A 94 48.35 -17.80 7.10
C ALA A 94 49.43 -16.73 6.99
N GLU A 95 50.59 -17.06 7.54
CA GLU A 95 51.76 -16.21 7.81
C GLU A 95 52.47 -15.60 6.57
N PRO A 96 53.42 -14.67 6.78
CA PRO A 96 53.68 -13.53 5.89
C PRO A 96 54.78 -13.79 4.87
N THR A 97 54.68 -13.17 3.70
CA THR A 97 55.85 -12.83 2.87
C THR A 97 55.61 -11.49 2.17
N GLN A 98 56.66 -10.69 2.17
CA GLN A 98 56.72 -9.23 2.10
C GLN A 98 56.29 -8.58 0.76
N THR A 99 55.95 -7.28 0.88
CA THR A 99 56.18 -6.15 -0.05
C THR A 99 55.30 -5.96 -1.30
N ARG A 100 54.30 -5.04 -1.20
CA ARG A 100 54.11 -3.85 -2.09
C ARG A 100 52.99 -2.91 -1.58
N PRO A 101 53.00 -1.61 -1.93
CA PRO A 101 52.16 -0.58 -1.29
C PRO A 101 50.68 -0.73 -1.60
N SER A 102 49.91 -0.43 -0.56
CA SER A 102 48.46 -0.45 -0.39
C SER A 102 47.67 0.37 -1.43
N GLU A 103 46.89 -0.31 -2.27
CA GLU A 103 45.57 0.17 -2.65
C GLU A 103 44.59 -0.29 -1.55
N PRO A 104 43.75 0.59 -0.98
CA PRO A 104 42.69 0.14 -0.08
C PRO A 104 41.81 -0.85 -0.86
N PRO A 105 41.30 -1.91 -0.21
CA PRO A 105 40.51 -2.92 -0.90
C PRO A 105 39.35 -2.19 -1.58
N ILE A 106 39.19 -2.37 -2.89
CA ILE A 106 38.15 -1.74 -3.75
C ILE A 106 36.76 -1.78 -3.10
N ILE A 107 36.53 -2.79 -2.25
CA ILE A 107 35.35 -3.01 -1.43
C ILE A 107 35.13 -1.87 -0.41
N ALA A 108 36.17 -1.41 0.29
CA ALA A 108 36.06 -0.34 1.28
C ALA A 108 35.73 1.01 0.62
N GLU A 109 36.26 1.27 -0.57
CA GLU A 109 35.90 2.46 -1.34
C GLU A 109 34.44 2.38 -1.82
N PHE A 110 34.00 1.21 -2.30
CA PHE A 110 32.62 0.99 -2.69
C PHE A 110 31.66 1.14 -1.51
N GLN A 111 32.01 0.59 -0.35
CA GLN A 111 31.23 0.74 0.89
C GLN A 111 31.13 2.20 1.34
N SER A 112 32.22 2.98 1.24
CA SER A 112 32.17 4.40 1.60
C SER A 112 31.30 5.21 0.62
N ARG A 113 31.36 4.89 -0.69
CA ARG A 113 30.50 5.49 -1.70
C ARG A 113 29.02 5.16 -1.47
N LEU A 114 28.70 3.91 -1.12
CA LEU A 114 27.33 3.53 -0.78
C LEU A 114 26.82 4.28 0.46
N HIS A 115 27.62 4.32 1.53
CA HIS A 115 27.26 5.08 2.73
C HIS A 115 27.02 6.56 2.42
N SER A 116 27.86 7.18 1.58
CA SER A 116 27.71 8.57 1.16
C SER A 116 26.45 8.81 0.32
N ILE A 117 26.06 7.86 -0.54
CA ILE A 117 24.80 7.91 -1.29
C ILE A 117 23.59 7.80 -0.34
N GLU A 118 23.63 6.86 0.61
CA GLU A 118 22.56 6.71 1.60
C GLU A 118 22.39 7.99 2.43
N GLU A 119 23.48 8.61 2.87
CA GLU A 119 23.46 9.86 3.62
C GLU A 119 22.87 11.01 2.77
N SER A 120 23.28 11.11 1.50
CA SER A 120 22.75 12.10 0.55
C SER A 120 21.24 11.94 0.33
N ILE A 121 20.75 10.70 0.23
CA ILE A 121 19.31 10.41 0.10
C ILE A 121 18.55 10.88 1.34
N HIS A 122 19.06 10.59 2.54
CA HIS A 122 18.43 11.04 3.78
C HIS A 122 18.43 12.57 3.92
N GLU A 123 19.48 13.23 3.44
CA GLU A 123 19.57 14.69 3.43
C GLU A 123 18.57 15.30 2.43
N LEU A 124 18.48 14.77 1.22
CA LEU A 124 17.46 15.16 0.23
C LEU A 124 16.04 14.96 0.77
N GLN A 125 15.77 13.83 1.44
CA GLN A 125 14.47 13.59 2.07
C GLN A 125 14.17 14.62 3.17
N ARG A 126 15.16 14.97 4.00
CA ARG A 126 15.00 16.01 5.03
C ARG A 126 14.72 17.38 4.43
N MET A 127 15.43 17.76 3.37
CA MET A 127 15.19 19.00 2.63
C MET A 127 13.80 19.01 1.99
N MET A 128 13.36 17.91 1.36
CA MET A 128 12.01 17.81 0.82
C MET A 128 10.92 17.88 1.89
N ILE A 129 11.16 17.36 3.10
CA ILE A 129 10.23 17.49 4.23
C ILE A 129 10.17 18.94 4.71
N HIS A 130 11.31 19.64 4.77
CA HIS A 130 11.37 21.05 5.14
C HIS A 130 10.69 21.95 4.10
N ASP A 131 11.00 21.79 2.82
CA ASP A 131 10.35 22.54 1.73
C ASP A 131 8.84 22.29 1.69
N ARG A 132 8.40 21.05 1.93
CA ARG A 132 6.97 20.72 2.00
C ARG A 132 6.30 21.33 3.24
N SER A 133 7.04 21.56 4.33
CA SER A 133 6.52 22.25 5.53
C SER A 133 6.47 23.78 5.35
N GLU A 134 7.40 24.37 4.58
CA GLU A 134 7.38 25.81 4.26
C GLU A 134 6.38 26.15 3.15
N HIS A 135 6.16 25.25 2.19
CA HIS A 135 5.18 25.43 1.10
C HIS A 135 3.77 24.92 1.45
N THR A 136 3.58 24.33 2.64
CA THR A 136 2.23 24.19 3.21
C THR A 136 1.82 25.51 3.83
N MET A 137 1.05 26.29 3.08
CA MET A 137 0.21 27.36 3.65
C MET A 137 -0.44 26.83 4.94
N PRO A 138 -0.44 27.61 6.05
CA PRO A 138 -1.14 27.17 7.24
C PRO A 138 -2.58 26.91 6.83
N VAL A 139 -3.04 25.68 7.02
CA VAL A 139 -4.46 25.37 6.99
C VAL A 139 -5.04 26.06 8.22
N ASP A 140 -5.27 27.35 8.06
CA ASP A 140 -6.06 28.16 8.95
C ASP A 140 -7.38 27.38 9.08
N GLY A 141 -7.64 26.85 10.26
CA GLY A 141 -8.83 26.07 10.62
C GLY A 141 -10.13 26.87 10.51
N ARG A 142 -10.15 27.94 9.72
CA ARG A 142 -11.34 28.59 9.22
C ARG A 142 -11.99 27.63 8.25
N ARG A 143 -12.88 26.80 8.80
CA ARG A 143 -14.00 26.17 8.09
C ARG A 143 -14.29 27.01 6.85
N ARG A 144 -13.92 26.52 5.66
CA ARG A 144 -14.40 27.07 4.40
C ARG A 144 -15.91 26.93 4.49
N ARG A 145 -16.56 27.96 5.00
CA ARG A 145 -17.94 28.27 4.75
C ARG A 145 -17.94 28.51 3.25
N PHE A 146 -18.07 27.41 2.50
CA PHE A 146 -18.73 27.47 1.21
C PHE A 146 -19.90 28.40 1.46
N SER A 147 -19.90 29.54 0.80
CA SER A 147 -21.06 30.38 0.68
C SER A 147 -22.13 29.52 0.01
N ARG A 148 -22.77 28.64 0.80
CA ARG A 148 -24.07 28.10 0.55
C ARG A 148 -24.97 29.31 0.65
N ARG A 149 -25.00 30.12 -0.41
CA ARG A 149 -26.10 31.03 -0.61
C ARG A 149 -27.33 30.10 -0.58
N PRO A 150 -28.25 30.28 0.38
CA PRO A 150 -29.45 29.45 0.41
C PRO A 150 -30.11 29.58 -0.96
N PRO A 151 -30.53 28.47 -1.59
CA PRO A 151 -31.16 28.53 -2.89
C PRO A 151 -32.35 29.46 -2.79
N THR A 152 -32.39 30.42 -3.71
CA THR A 152 -33.47 31.39 -3.82
C THR A 152 -34.78 30.64 -4.08
N GLU A 153 -35.91 31.27 -3.73
CA GLU A 153 -37.24 30.66 -3.93
C GLU A 153 -37.46 30.23 -5.40
N GLY A 154 -36.91 30.99 -6.35
CA GLY A 154 -36.94 30.65 -7.78
C GLY A 154 -36.16 29.37 -8.13
N GLU A 155 -35.01 29.12 -7.48
CA GLU A 155 -34.22 27.91 -7.69
C GLU A 155 -34.87 26.67 -7.06
N ARG A 156 -35.56 26.85 -5.91
CA ARG A 156 -36.31 25.77 -5.28
C ARG A 156 -37.50 25.32 -6.12
N ARG A 157 -38.23 26.27 -6.72
CA ARG A 157 -39.35 25.96 -7.63
C ARG A 157 -38.90 25.24 -8.91
N ARG A 158 -37.66 25.45 -9.36
CA ARG A 158 -37.07 24.76 -10.51
C ARG A 158 -36.41 23.42 -10.16
N ALA A 159 -36.27 23.10 -8.88
CA ALA A 159 -35.73 21.81 -8.48
C ALA A 159 -36.72 20.69 -8.84
N GLN A 160 -36.30 19.80 -9.73
CA GLN A 160 -37.06 18.62 -10.11
C GLN A 160 -36.59 17.40 -9.33
N CYS A 161 -37.54 16.68 -8.74
CA CYS A 161 -37.30 15.45 -8.04
C CYS A 161 -37.08 14.31 -9.04
N TRP A 162 -35.93 13.65 -8.98
CA TRP A 162 -35.61 12.55 -9.90
C TRP A 162 -36.37 11.25 -9.57
N ILE A 163 -37.06 11.18 -8.43
CA ILE A 163 -37.84 10.01 -7.99
C ILE A 163 -39.28 10.09 -8.52
N CYS A 164 -39.99 11.20 -8.26
CA CYS A 164 -41.39 11.36 -8.66
C CYS A 164 -41.58 12.35 -9.83
N GLN A 165 -40.49 12.90 -10.36
CA GLN A 165 -40.46 13.92 -11.43
C GLN A 165 -41.17 15.24 -11.09
N GLY A 166 -41.64 15.43 -9.85
CA GLY A 166 -42.31 16.65 -9.38
C GLY A 166 -41.34 17.82 -9.15
N PHE A 167 -41.86 19.04 -9.24
CA PHE A 167 -41.11 20.28 -9.02
C PHE A 167 -41.23 20.80 -7.58
N GLY A 168 -40.31 21.65 -7.15
CA GLY A 168 -40.32 22.30 -5.84
C GLY A 168 -39.53 21.55 -4.75
N HIS A 169 -39.02 20.36 -5.03
CA HIS A 169 -38.23 19.55 -4.10
C HIS A 169 -37.23 18.65 -4.85
N ILE A 170 -36.18 18.21 -4.16
CA ILE A 170 -35.22 17.22 -4.67
C ILE A 170 -35.52 15.83 -4.09
N ALA A 171 -34.95 14.77 -4.67
CA ALA A 171 -35.15 13.37 -4.26
C ALA A 171 -35.12 13.12 -2.73
N ARG A 172 -34.22 13.81 -2.00
CA ARG A 172 -34.09 13.70 -0.52
C ARG A 172 -35.25 14.28 0.27
N GLN A 173 -36.10 15.08 -0.36
CA GLN A 173 -37.27 15.75 0.21
C GLN A 173 -38.56 15.28 -0.49
N CYS A 174 -38.51 14.13 -1.19
CA CYS A 174 -39.64 13.60 -1.92
C CYS A 174 -40.70 13.07 -0.95
N PRO A 175 -41.92 13.65 -0.91
CA PRO A 175 -42.96 13.20 0.00
C PRO A 175 -43.42 11.78 -0.29
N SER A 176 -43.29 11.33 -1.55
CA SER A 176 -43.62 9.97 -1.98
C SER A 176 -42.53 8.94 -1.63
N ALA A 177 -41.29 9.38 -1.33
CA ALA A 177 -40.20 8.49 -0.94
C ALA A 177 -40.18 8.21 0.57
N SER A 178 -40.80 9.09 1.37
CA SER A 178 -40.93 8.94 2.82
C SER A 178 -42.14 8.08 3.18
N GLY A 179 -42.11 6.82 2.77
CA GLY A 179 -42.97 5.78 3.33
C GLY A 179 -42.48 5.22 4.66
N ASN A 180 -41.25 5.54 5.10
CA ASN A 180 -40.72 5.12 6.41
C ASN A 180 -39.56 6.06 6.82
N GLY A 181 -39.75 6.85 7.86
CA GLY A 181 -38.67 7.65 8.47
C GLY A 181 -39.09 9.07 8.81
N GLU A 182 -39.71 9.23 9.98
CA GLU A 182 -39.85 10.49 10.69
C GLU A 182 -38.51 11.25 10.69
N GLY A 183 -38.50 12.37 9.98
CA GLY A 183 -37.37 13.27 9.87
C GLY A 183 -37.88 14.70 9.90
N SER A 184 -38.60 15.02 10.98
CA SER A 184 -39.16 16.33 11.32
C SER A 184 -38.12 17.45 11.20
N SER A 185 -38.01 18.06 10.03
CA SER A 185 -37.43 19.40 9.88
C SER A 185 -38.51 20.45 10.11
N ALA A 186 -39.20 20.34 11.25
CA ALA A 186 -39.95 21.43 11.82
C ALA A 186 -38.94 22.40 12.45
N ARG A 187 -38.43 23.33 11.64
CA ARG A 187 -37.76 24.54 12.14
C ARG A 187 -38.83 25.40 12.80
N THR A 188 -39.17 25.09 14.04
CA THR A 188 -39.89 26.00 14.92
C THR A 188 -39.01 27.22 15.15
N GLY A 189 -39.44 28.36 14.59
CA GLY A 189 -38.87 29.65 14.91
C GLY A 189 -39.07 29.94 16.39
N ARG A 190 -37.96 30.02 17.13
CA ARG A 190 -37.92 30.53 18.50
C ARG A 190 -38.29 32.02 18.47
N MET A 191 -39.57 32.32 18.70
CA MET A 191 -40.06 33.64 19.09
C MET A 191 -39.69 33.89 20.56
N THR A 192 -38.73 34.77 20.81
CA THR A 192 -38.56 35.41 22.12
C THR A 192 -39.43 36.67 22.13
N ARG A 193 -40.55 36.63 22.86
CA ARG A 193 -41.28 37.84 23.27
C ARG A 193 -40.50 38.52 24.39
N ASN A 194 -40.19 39.79 24.21
CA ASN A 194 -39.81 40.69 25.29
C ASN A 194 -41.00 41.63 25.52
N GLN A 195 -41.59 41.57 26.71
CA GLN A 195 -42.34 42.65 27.35
C GLN A 195 -41.82 42.75 28.78
#